data_AF-A0A6J7RCS2-F1
#
_entry.id   AF-A0A6J7RCS2-F1
#
_cell.length_a   1.000
_cell.length_b   1.000
_cell.length_c   1.000
_cell.angle_alpha   90.00
_cell.angle_beta   90.00
_cell.angle_gamma   90.00
#
_symmetry.space_group_name_H-M   'P 1'
#
loop_
_entity.id
_entity.type
_entity.pdbx_description
1 polymer ?
#
loop_
_entity_poly.entity_id
_entity_poly.type
_entity_poly.pdbx_seq_one_letter_code
_entity_poly.pdbx_strand_id
1 'polypeptide(L)'
;MIVLDGAGTASRRPGGYAAYEDERRAARGSGRRLSATGASNPATGASDGADSAAGAGESSGEGVSAAKPQRSASTVRHQLTKAEKALAAAQKRAAVLNDQLVAAAESGDHVALASLGTELESAEQLVASKEEAWLELAGEAEDLGLKT
;
A
#
# COMPACT_ATOMS: atom_id res chain seq x y z
N MET A 1 16.13 15.74 16.14
CA MET A 1 15.56 15.11 14.95
C MET A 1 14.24 14.46 15.34
N ILE A 2 13.16 14.75 14.64
CA ILE A 2 11.81 14.23 14.92
C ILE A 2 11.58 13.07 13.98
N VAL A 3 11.13 11.93 14.51
CA VAL A 3 10.79 10.73 13.73
C VAL A 3 9.29 10.50 13.84
N LEU A 4 8.65 10.30 12.69
CA LEU A 4 7.21 10.04 12.57
C LEU A 4 7.04 8.52 12.36
N ASP A 5 6.46 7.84 13.33
CA ASP A 5 6.35 6.36 13.35
C ASP A 5 5.22 5.80 12.46
N GLY A 6 4.49 6.67 11.74
CA GLY A 6 3.37 6.28 10.88
C GLY A 6 2.09 5.89 11.62
N ALA A 7 2.08 5.94 12.97
CA ALA A 7 0.90 5.70 13.81
C ALA A 7 0.31 7.00 14.40
N GLY A 8 0.87 8.16 14.04
CA GLY A 8 0.39 9.47 14.49
C GLY A 8 1.08 9.99 15.75
N THR A 9 2.10 9.28 16.26
CA THR A 9 2.89 9.72 17.41
C THR A 9 4.28 10.18 16.98
N ALA A 10 4.56 11.47 17.18
CA ALA A 10 5.90 12.02 16.99
C ALA A 10 6.67 11.92 18.32
N SER A 11 7.69 11.08 18.37
CA SER A 11 8.58 11.00 19.53
C SER A 11 9.96 11.57 19.19
N ARG A 12 10.54 12.33 20.12
CA ARG A 12 11.92 12.84 19.98
C ARG A 12 12.89 11.75 20.43
N ARG A 13 13.46 11.02 19.47
CA ARG A 13 14.50 10.00 19.72
C ARG A 13 15.90 10.57 19.43
N PRO A 14 16.83 10.56 20.41
CA PRO A 14 18.24 10.83 20.15
C PRO A 14 18.81 9.73 19.24
N GLY A 15 19.55 10.08 18.19
CA GLY A 15 20.16 9.11 17.25
C GLY A 15 19.66 9.14 15.81
N GLY A 16 18.58 9.88 15.54
CA GLY A 16 18.11 10.16 14.18
C GLY A 16 17.50 8.98 13.40
N TYR A 17 17.32 9.13 12.08
CA TYR A 17 16.57 8.18 11.24
C TYR A 17 17.26 6.81 11.10
N ALA A 18 18.59 6.75 11.14
CA ALA A 18 19.33 5.49 11.08
C ALA A 18 19.04 4.59 12.30
N ALA A 19 19.02 5.17 13.51
CA ALA A 19 18.68 4.43 14.74
C ALA A 19 17.23 3.92 14.72
N TYR A 20 16.31 4.70 14.11
CA TYR A 20 14.92 4.28 13.93
C TYR A 20 14.77 3.09 12.97
N GLU A 21 15.49 3.08 11.85
CA GLU A 21 15.46 1.96 10.90
C GLU A 21 16.07 0.68 11.51
N ASP A 22 17.11 0.79 12.34
CA ASP A 22 17.73 -0.36 13.01
C ASP A 22 16.83 -0.98 14.08
N GLU A 23 16.14 -0.17 14.89
CA GLU A 23 15.14 -0.64 15.88
C GLU A 23 13.95 -1.32 15.19
N ARG A 24 13.48 -0.75 14.07
CA ARG A 24 12.39 -1.32 13.26
C ARG A 24 12.81 -2.63 12.58
N ARG A 25 14.06 -2.76 12.14
CA ARG A 25 14.62 -3.99 11.57
C ARG A 25 14.75 -5.07 12.65
N ALA A 26 15.18 -4.71 13.86
CA ALA A 26 15.25 -5.61 15.01
C ALA A 26 13.88 -6.15 15.43
N ALA A 27 12.85 -5.29 15.47
CA ALA A 27 11.48 -5.70 15.80
C ALA A 27 10.86 -6.67 14.78
N ARG A 28 11.27 -6.60 13.51
CA ARG A 28 10.82 -7.50 12.43
C ARG A 28 11.62 -8.80 12.35
N GLY A 29 12.84 -8.83 12.90
CA GLY A 29 13.69 -10.02 12.96
C GLY A 29 13.23 -11.08 13.97
N SER A 30 12.40 -10.71 14.96
CA SER A 30 11.95 -11.63 16.01
C SER A 30 10.78 -12.55 15.60
N GLY A 31 10.14 -12.32 14.45
CA GLY A 31 8.90 -13.00 14.07
C GLY A 31 9.04 -14.15 13.06
N ARG A 32 10.26 -14.44 12.56
CA ARG A 32 10.47 -15.45 11.52
C ARG A 32 11.41 -16.55 11.98
N ARG A 33 10.94 -17.43 12.86
CA ARG A 33 11.49 -18.78 12.97
C ARG A 33 10.73 -19.70 12.02
N LEU A 34 11.28 -19.86 10.82
CA LEU A 34 11.07 -21.07 10.04
C LEU A 34 12.00 -22.14 10.63
N SER A 35 11.44 -23.20 11.19
CA SER A 35 12.11 -24.49 11.26
C SER A 35 11.06 -25.59 11.25
N ALA A 36 10.99 -26.28 10.11
CA ALA A 36 10.37 -27.59 10.01
C ALA A 36 11.20 -28.60 10.82
N THR A 37 10.50 -29.51 11.51
CA THR A 37 10.76 -30.95 11.74
C THR A 37 10.33 -31.38 13.14
N GLY A 38 9.62 -32.51 13.23
CA GLY A 38 9.64 -33.40 14.38
C GLY A 38 8.56 -33.24 15.46
N ALA A 39 7.52 -34.07 15.35
CA ALA A 39 6.95 -34.94 16.39
C ALA A 39 6.58 -34.42 17.80
N SER A 40 5.35 -34.81 18.17
CA SER A 40 4.86 -35.21 19.51
C SER A 40 4.32 -34.14 20.46
N ASN A 41 3.00 -34.23 20.69
CA ASN A 41 2.28 -33.74 21.87
C ASN A 41 2.80 -34.44 23.15
N PRO A 42 2.71 -33.84 24.35
CA PRO A 42 1.48 -33.98 25.13
C PRO A 42 1.07 -32.77 26.00
N ALA A 43 -0.18 -32.86 26.46
CA ALA A 43 -0.95 -31.97 27.33
C ALA A 43 -0.26 -31.44 28.60
N THR A 44 -0.69 -30.25 29.06
CA THR A 44 -1.23 -29.97 30.43
C THR A 44 -1.40 -28.46 30.65
N GLY A 45 -2.50 -28.05 31.33
CA GLY A 45 -2.60 -26.74 31.99
C GLY A 45 -3.87 -25.94 31.71
N ALA A 46 -4.93 -26.22 32.47
CA ALA A 46 -6.12 -25.37 32.60
C ALA A 46 -5.94 -24.31 33.70
N SER A 47 -6.55 -23.12 33.52
CA SER A 47 -7.15 -22.25 34.55
C SER A 47 -7.61 -20.96 33.85
N ASP A 48 -8.90 -20.71 33.65
CA ASP A 48 -9.87 -20.06 34.57
C ASP A 48 -9.52 -18.62 34.99
N GLY A 49 -10.54 -17.74 34.90
CA GLY A 49 -10.56 -16.38 35.47
C GLY A 49 -10.87 -15.29 34.43
N ALA A 50 -12.12 -15.01 34.08
CA ALA A 50 -13.14 -14.27 34.84
C ALA A 50 -12.99 -12.73 34.76
N ASP A 51 -13.99 -12.13 34.13
CA ASP A 51 -14.74 -10.91 34.47
C ASP A 51 -14.04 -9.63 34.99
N SER A 52 -14.28 -8.53 34.27
CA SER A 52 -14.99 -7.31 34.74
C SER A 52 -14.64 -6.14 33.80
N ALA A 53 -15.56 -5.64 32.97
CA ALA A 53 -16.70 -4.76 33.27
C ALA A 53 -16.38 -3.25 33.13
N ALA A 54 -17.36 -2.56 32.54
CA ALA A 54 -17.65 -1.13 32.60
C ALA A 54 -16.89 -0.17 31.65
N GLY A 55 -17.63 0.25 30.62
CA GLY A 55 -17.39 1.45 29.83
C GLY A 55 -18.67 1.81 29.07
N ALA A 56 -19.71 2.17 29.80
CA ALA A 56 -20.95 2.70 29.28
C ALA A 56 -20.68 3.98 28.46
N GLY A 57 -21.32 4.05 27.29
CA GLY A 57 -21.27 5.19 26.39
C GLY A 57 -22.44 5.08 25.40
N GLU A 58 -23.66 5.10 25.94
CA GLU A 58 -24.86 5.39 25.15
C GLU A 58 -24.84 6.86 24.74
N SER A 59 -24.81 7.09 23.43
CA SER A 59 -25.34 8.31 22.82
C SER A 59 -26.08 7.88 21.56
N SER A 60 -27.40 7.94 21.65
CA SER A 60 -28.34 7.82 20.54
C SER A 60 -27.96 8.75 19.39
N GLY A 61 -28.03 8.20 18.18
CA GLY A 61 -27.83 8.91 16.92
C GLY A 61 -28.48 8.12 15.79
N GLU A 62 -29.74 8.46 15.55
CA GLU A 62 -30.61 8.06 14.44
C GLU A 62 -29.88 7.85 13.10
N GLY A 63 -30.25 6.80 12.35
CA GLY A 63 -30.06 6.73 10.90
C GLY A 63 -28.93 5.85 10.40
N VAL A 64 -28.90 4.56 10.74
CA VAL A 64 -28.08 3.58 10.00
C VAL A 64 -28.75 3.32 8.65
N SER A 65 -28.52 4.23 7.69
CA SER A 65 -28.36 3.77 6.31
C SER A 65 -27.19 2.81 6.34
N ALA A 66 -27.39 1.57 5.91
CA ALA A 66 -26.37 0.54 5.87
C ALA A 66 -25.24 0.96 4.92
N ALA A 67 -24.35 1.83 5.42
CA ALA A 67 -23.13 2.22 4.76
C ALA A 67 -22.26 0.96 4.70
N LYS A 68 -21.82 0.60 3.49
CA LYS A 68 -20.79 -0.42 3.29
C LYS A 68 -19.64 -0.16 4.28
N PRO A 69 -19.00 -1.20 4.82
CA PRO A 69 -17.83 -1.01 5.67
C PRO A 69 -16.80 -0.17 4.90
N GLN A 70 -16.65 1.09 5.30
CA GLN A 70 -15.68 2.02 4.76
C GLN A 70 -14.28 1.47 5.08
N ARG A 71 -13.38 1.48 4.08
CA ARG A 71 -12.01 1.02 4.27
C ARG A 71 -11.31 1.91 5.29
N SER A 72 -10.41 1.35 6.08
CA SER A 72 -9.66 2.14 7.06
C SER A 72 -8.74 3.16 6.38
N ALA A 73 -8.53 4.32 7.00
CA ALA A 73 -7.63 5.36 6.49
C ALA A 73 -6.20 4.85 6.20
N SER A 74 -5.68 3.94 7.03
CA SER A 74 -4.36 3.32 6.81
C SER A 74 -4.33 2.49 5.54
N THR A 75 -5.41 1.73 5.29
CA THR A 75 -5.58 0.94 4.07
C THR A 75 -5.64 1.84 2.83
N VAL A 76 -6.39 2.94 2.86
CA VAL A 76 -6.50 3.88 1.73
C VAL A 76 -5.16 4.54 1.42
N ARG A 77 -4.44 5.05 2.42
CA ARG A 77 -3.08 5.60 2.22
C ARG A 77 -2.12 4.59 1.58
N HIS A 78 -2.13 3.34 2.06
CA HIS A 78 -1.27 2.31 1.51
C HIS A 78 -1.63 2.00 0.04
N GLN A 79 -2.92 1.94 -0.28
CA GLN A 79 -3.38 1.74 -1.66
C GLN A 79 -3.02 2.91 -2.56
N LEU A 80 -3.12 4.16 -2.08
CA LEU A 80 -2.73 5.35 -2.84
C LEU A 80 -1.25 5.31 -3.21
N THR A 81 -0.35 5.06 -2.25
CA THR A 81 1.09 4.90 -2.52
C THR A 81 1.38 3.74 -3.48
N LYS A 82 0.59 2.67 -3.42
CA LYS A 82 0.72 1.53 -4.34
C LYS A 82 0.26 1.92 -5.75
N ALA A 83 -0.84 2.66 -5.87
CA ALA A 83 -1.38 3.15 -7.14
C ALA A 83 -0.40 4.13 -7.81
N GLU A 84 0.18 5.07 -7.06
CA GLU A 84 1.23 5.98 -7.54
C GLU A 84 2.42 5.23 -8.13
N LYS A 85 2.93 4.21 -7.42
CA LYS A 85 4.03 3.37 -7.92
C LYS A 85 3.64 2.61 -9.17
N ALA A 86 2.41 2.11 -9.23
CA ALA A 86 1.90 1.41 -10.41
C ALA A 86 1.77 2.34 -11.62
N LEU A 87 1.26 3.57 -11.41
CA LEU A 87 1.17 4.60 -12.43
C LEU A 87 2.56 4.99 -12.95
N ALA A 88 3.50 5.27 -12.05
CA ALA A 88 4.88 5.59 -12.42
C ALA A 88 5.56 4.45 -13.21
N ALA A 89 5.31 3.19 -12.84
CA ALA A 89 5.81 2.04 -13.59
C ALA A 89 5.19 1.92 -14.98
N ALA A 90 3.89 2.17 -15.12
CA ALA A 90 3.19 2.16 -16.41
C ALA A 90 3.70 3.29 -17.33
N GLN A 91 3.85 4.51 -16.79
CA GLN A 91 4.41 5.65 -17.52
C GLN A 91 5.83 5.38 -17.99
N LYS A 92 6.67 4.76 -17.14
CA LYS A 92 8.03 4.35 -17.53
C LYS A 92 8.01 3.35 -18.68
N ARG A 93 7.07 2.39 -18.70
CA ARG A 93 6.94 1.44 -19.80
C ARG A 93 6.55 2.15 -21.11
N ALA A 94 5.58 3.06 -21.05
CA ALA A 94 5.16 3.85 -22.22
C ALA A 94 6.34 4.68 -22.77
N ALA A 95 7.12 5.33 -21.89
CA ALA A 95 8.31 6.08 -22.30
C ALA A 95 9.36 5.20 -23.01
N VAL A 96 9.67 4.02 -22.45
CA VAL A 96 10.61 3.08 -23.09
C VAL A 96 10.13 2.61 -24.46
N LEU A 97 8.83 2.30 -24.60
CA LEU A 97 8.25 1.89 -25.88
C LEU A 97 8.29 3.04 -26.90
N ASN A 98 8.04 4.27 -26.46
CA ASN A 98 8.15 5.44 -27.30
C ASN A 98 9.60 5.65 -27.78
N ASP A 99 10.59 5.51 -26.90
CA ASP A 99 12.01 5.60 -27.28
C ASP A 99 12.40 4.54 -28.33
N GLN A 100 11.90 3.31 -28.16
CA GLN A 100 12.09 2.23 -29.14
C GLN A 100 11.41 2.52 -30.47
N LEU A 101 10.20 3.11 -30.45
CA LEU A 101 9.47 3.50 -31.64
C LEU A 101 10.20 4.59 -32.42
N VAL A 102 10.80 5.57 -31.74
CA VAL A 102 11.67 6.58 -32.35
C VAL A 102 12.88 5.93 -33.01
N ALA A 103 13.57 5.01 -32.34
CA ALA A 103 14.71 4.29 -32.92
C ALA A 103 14.32 3.43 -34.16
N ALA A 104 13.14 2.81 -34.14
CA ALA A 104 12.60 2.09 -35.29
C ALA A 104 12.27 3.03 -36.46
N ALA A 105 11.78 4.24 -36.17
CA ALA A 105 11.55 5.27 -37.19
C ALA A 105 12.85 5.73 -37.86
N GLU A 106 13.89 5.97 -37.07
CA GLU A 106 15.20 6.39 -37.57
C GLU A 106 15.89 5.32 -38.43
N SER A 107 15.70 4.05 -38.10
CA SER A 107 16.25 2.92 -38.87
C SER A 107 15.41 2.51 -40.09
N GLY A 108 14.17 3.01 -40.20
CA GLY A 108 13.25 2.67 -41.28
C GLY A 108 12.62 1.28 -41.16
N ASP A 109 12.64 0.67 -39.98
CA ASP A 109 12.01 -0.63 -39.75
C ASP A 109 10.49 -0.49 -39.58
N HIS A 110 9.77 -0.54 -40.70
CA HIS A 110 8.32 -0.40 -40.73
C HIS A 110 7.56 -1.52 -40.02
N VAL A 111 8.15 -2.73 -39.92
CA VAL A 111 7.51 -3.85 -39.22
C VAL A 111 7.61 -3.62 -37.72
N ALA A 112 8.80 -3.25 -37.24
CA ALA A 112 8.99 -2.88 -35.84
C ALA A 112 8.11 -1.69 -35.46
N LEU A 113 8.02 -0.65 -36.29
CA LEU A 113 7.15 0.51 -36.08
C LEU A 113 5.69 0.13 -35.84
N ALA A 114 5.12 -0.73 -36.68
CA ALA A 114 3.73 -1.16 -36.53
C ALA A 114 3.52 -1.92 -35.22
N SER A 115 4.42 -2.85 -34.88
CA SER A 115 4.33 -3.62 -33.63
C SER A 115 4.48 -2.75 -32.38
N LEU A 116 5.48 -1.87 -32.36
CA LEU A 116 5.75 -0.95 -31.24
C LEU A 116 4.62 0.06 -31.06
N GLY A 117 3.97 0.49 -32.15
CA GLY A 117 2.80 1.36 -32.08
C GLY A 117 1.63 0.71 -31.34
N THR A 118 1.32 -0.55 -31.66
CA THR A 118 0.28 -1.31 -30.94
C THR A 118 0.67 -1.57 -29.48
N GLU A 119 1.93 -1.89 -29.21
CA GLU A 119 2.39 -2.06 -27.82
C GLU A 119 2.32 -0.75 -27.02
N LEU A 120 2.68 0.39 -27.64
CA LEU A 120 2.59 1.70 -27.01
C LEU A 120 1.14 2.07 -26.69
N GLU A 121 0.21 1.88 -27.62
CA GLU A 121 -1.21 2.10 -27.38
C GLU A 121 -1.71 1.27 -26.18
N SER A 122 -1.33 0.00 -26.10
CA SER A 122 -1.68 -0.85 -24.95
C SER A 122 -1.07 -0.35 -23.63
N ALA A 123 0.13 0.22 -23.66
CA ALA A 123 0.79 0.79 -22.49
C ALA A 123 0.13 2.10 -22.06
N GLU A 124 -0.31 2.94 -23.00
CA GLU A 124 -1.05 4.18 -22.73
C GLU A 124 -2.44 3.89 -22.14
N GLN A 125 -3.15 2.88 -22.65
CA GLN A 125 -4.40 2.41 -22.04
C GLN A 125 -4.18 1.93 -20.60
N LEU A 126 -3.06 1.25 -20.33
CA LEU A 126 -2.70 0.85 -18.98
C LEU A 126 -2.43 2.07 -18.09
N VAL A 127 -1.72 3.09 -18.58
CA VAL A 127 -1.51 4.35 -17.85
C VAL A 127 -2.85 4.97 -17.48
N ALA A 128 -3.75 5.15 -18.45
CA ALA A 128 -5.09 5.71 -18.21
C ALA A 128 -5.87 4.91 -17.15
N SER A 129 -5.82 3.58 -17.22
CA SER A 129 -6.46 2.72 -16.20
C SER A 129 -5.85 2.88 -14.81
N LYS A 130 -4.53 3.08 -14.68
CA LYS A 130 -3.88 3.31 -13.39
C LYS A 130 -4.15 4.71 -12.84
N GLU A 131 -4.25 5.70 -13.72
CA GLU A 131 -4.64 7.06 -13.36
C GLU A 131 -6.06 7.09 -12.83
N GLU A 132 -7.02 6.47 -13.52
CA GLU A 132 -8.41 6.37 -13.04
C GLU A 132 -8.48 5.72 -11.65
N ALA A 133 -7.80 4.58 -11.46
CA ALA A 133 -7.76 3.90 -10.17
C ALA A 133 -7.10 4.76 -9.06
N TRP A 134 -6.11 5.58 -9.41
CA TRP A 134 -5.49 6.51 -8.48
C TRP A 134 -6.45 7.67 -8.13
N LEU A 135 -7.18 8.22 -9.11
CA LEU A 135 -8.18 9.26 -8.90
C LEU A 135 -9.35 8.77 -8.03
N GLU A 136 -9.84 7.55 -8.25
CA GLU A 136 -10.87 6.94 -7.39
C GLU A 136 -10.39 6.82 -5.93
N LEU A 137 -9.15 6.37 -5.71
CA LEU A 137 -8.55 6.26 -4.39
C LEU A 137 -8.28 7.62 -3.75
N ALA A 138 -7.93 8.63 -4.55
CA ALA A 138 -7.75 10.00 -4.08
C ALA A 138 -9.08 10.60 -3.63
N GLY A 139 -10.16 10.42 -4.41
CA GLY A 139 -11.50 10.86 -4.01
C GLY A 139 -11.96 10.21 -2.71
N GLU A 140 -11.74 8.90 -2.53
CA GLU A 140 -12.04 8.24 -1.25
C GLU A 140 -11.15 8.76 -0.10
N ALA A 141 -9.90 9.11 -0.38
CA ALA A 141 -9.02 9.71 0.63
C ALA A 141 -9.54 11.09 1.08
N GLU A 142 -10.02 11.90 0.13
CA GLU A 142 -10.66 13.20 0.40
C GLU A 142 -11.93 13.04 1.25
N ASP A 143 -12.80 12.08 0.93
CA ASP A 143 -14.00 11.75 1.69
C ASP A 143 -13.69 11.35 3.15
N LEU A 144 -12.54 10.71 3.37
CA LEU A 144 -12.03 10.34 4.69
C LEU A 144 -11.29 11.49 5.41
N GLY A 145 -11.21 12.68 4.81
CA GLY A 145 -10.49 13.84 5.34
C GLY A 145 -8.96 13.66 5.38
N LEU A 146 -8.44 12.74 4.56
CA LEU A 146 -7.01 12.53 4.43
C LEU A 146 -6.42 13.62 3.53
N LYS A 147 -5.32 14.22 3.96
CA LYS A 147 -4.51 15.04 3.08
C LYS A 147 -3.75 14.11 2.14
N THR A 148 -4.13 14.12 0.88
CA THR A 148 -3.43 13.49 -0.25
C THR A 148 -2.17 14.28 -0.59
#